data_AF-A0A256ZUD6-F1
#
_entry.id   AF-A0A256ZUD6-F1
#
_cell.length_a   1.000
_cell.length_b   1.000
_cell.length_c   1.000
_cell.angle_alpha   90.00
_cell.angle_beta   90.00
_cell.angle_gamma   90.00
#
_symmetry.space_group_name_H-M   'P 1'
#
loop_
_entity.id
_entity.type
_entity.pdbx_description
1 polymer ?
#
loop_
_entity_poly.entity_id
_entity_poly.type
_entity_poly.pdbx_seq_one_letter_code
_entity_poly.pdbx_strand_id
1 'polypeptide(L)'
;MKKQRMLEQQEKSIEKWGEESKAVKEKADLIYKNYGLVENILKTIMRTRETRSWDEIKRNIENEDSPEANAIKELREHEGIVVVELGGKDVELDITKTVDENAAELYEKAKKMKSKREKAKKIMEKTKEKIIVAEKPLIPKIPEKRTRKKWYEKYRYFWTSDDFLVVAGKDAETNEQLIKR
;
A
#
# COMPACT_ATOMS: atom_id res chain seq x y z
N MET A 1 -13.64 -18.95 -3.39
CA MET A 1 -13.24 -19.09 -4.81
C MET A 1 -12.90 -17.75 -5.49
N LYS A 2 -13.85 -16.91 -5.94
CA LYS A 2 -13.54 -15.66 -6.69
C LYS A 2 -12.75 -14.61 -5.87
N LYS A 3 -13.08 -14.46 -4.58
CA LYS A 3 -12.41 -13.49 -3.67
C LYS A 3 -10.97 -13.88 -3.32
N GLN A 4 -10.68 -15.18 -3.15
CA GLN A 4 -9.33 -15.68 -2.88
C GLN A 4 -8.40 -15.46 -4.07
N ARG A 5 -8.83 -15.79 -5.29
CA ARG A 5 -8.05 -15.52 -6.52
C ARG A 5 -7.74 -14.04 -6.71
N MET A 6 -8.69 -13.15 -6.38
CA MET A 6 -8.47 -11.71 -6.42
C MET A 6 -7.40 -11.26 -5.42
N LEU A 7 -7.42 -11.78 -4.19
CA LEU A 7 -6.40 -11.49 -3.17
C LEU A 7 -5.02 -12.00 -3.59
N GLU A 8 -4.93 -13.20 -4.15
CA GLU A 8 -3.65 -13.75 -4.67
C GLU A 8 -3.06 -12.88 -5.79
N GLN A 9 -3.90 -12.37 -6.70
CA GLN A 9 -3.44 -11.45 -7.75
C GLN A 9 -2.96 -10.12 -7.17
N GLN A 10 -3.64 -9.60 -6.14
CA GLN A 10 -3.21 -8.39 -5.43
C GLN A 10 -1.90 -8.61 -4.68
N GLU A 11 -1.71 -9.76 -4.03
CA GLU A 11 -0.46 -10.12 -3.36
C GLU A 11 0.70 -10.20 -4.34
N LYS A 12 0.54 -10.91 -5.46
CA LYS A 12 1.56 -10.99 -6.51
C LYS A 12 1.93 -9.62 -7.07
N SER A 13 0.95 -8.74 -7.25
CA SER A 13 1.19 -7.37 -7.73
C SER A 13 1.97 -6.54 -6.69
N ILE A 14 1.63 -6.68 -5.41
CA ILE A 14 2.32 -6.01 -4.29
C ILE A 14 3.76 -6.52 -4.13
N GLU A 15 3.99 -7.82 -4.37
CA GLU A 15 5.31 -8.43 -4.38
C GLU A 15 6.15 -7.87 -5.53
N LYS A 16 5.62 -7.90 -6.76
CA LYS A 16 6.27 -7.30 -7.94
C LYS A 16 6.65 -5.85 -7.74
N TRP A 17 5.73 -4.99 -7.26
CA TRP A 17 6.06 -3.59 -6.95
C TRP A 17 7.15 -3.46 -5.87
N GLY A 18 7.25 -4.43 -4.97
CA GLY A 18 8.31 -4.51 -3.98
C GLY A 18 9.67 -4.84 -4.59
N GLU A 19 9.72 -5.81 -5.49
CA GLU A 19 10.93 -6.19 -6.23
C GLU A 19 11.38 -5.06 -7.15
N GLU A 20 10.47 -4.48 -7.93
CA GLU A 20 10.77 -3.36 -8.82
C GLU A 20 11.25 -2.13 -8.02
N SER A 21 10.64 -1.83 -6.86
CA SER A 21 11.10 -0.74 -6.00
C SER A 21 12.53 -0.94 -5.50
N LYS A 22 12.89 -2.17 -5.11
CA LYS A 22 14.26 -2.52 -4.71
C LYS A 22 15.21 -2.41 -5.90
N ALA A 23 14.84 -2.95 -7.05
CA ALA A 23 15.65 -2.90 -8.26
C ALA A 23 15.96 -1.46 -8.68
N VAL A 24 14.95 -0.58 -8.68
CA VAL A 24 15.14 0.85 -9.01
C VAL A 24 16.04 1.55 -7.98
N LYS A 25 15.87 1.24 -6.69
CA LYS A 25 16.75 1.78 -5.64
C LYS A 25 18.19 1.33 -5.85
N GLU A 26 18.41 0.05 -6.15
CA GLU A 26 19.74 -0.50 -6.40
C GLU A 26 20.39 0.15 -7.64
N LYS A 27 19.61 0.46 -8.69
CA LYS A 27 20.12 1.24 -9.84
C LYS A 27 20.59 2.64 -9.40
N ALA A 28 19.86 3.32 -8.52
CA ALA A 28 20.30 4.60 -7.96
C ALA A 28 21.60 4.46 -7.14
N ASP A 29 21.69 3.43 -6.29
CA ASP A 29 22.89 3.14 -5.51
C ASP A 29 24.10 2.83 -6.42
N LEU A 30 23.87 2.19 -7.57
CA LEU A 30 24.90 1.90 -8.57
C LEU A 30 25.42 3.16 -9.28
N ILE A 31 24.57 4.15 -9.51
CA ILE A 31 24.99 5.46 -10.03
C ILE A 31 25.97 6.11 -9.04
N TYR A 32 25.63 6.15 -7.75
CA TYR A 32 26.50 6.73 -6.73
C TYR A 32 27.81 5.95 -6.54
N LYS A 33 27.77 4.62 -6.61
CA LYS A 33 28.99 3.79 -6.53
C LYS A 33 29.94 4.05 -7.69
N ASN A 34 29.42 4.36 -8.87
CA ASN A 34 30.20 4.58 -10.09
C ASN A 34 30.15 6.06 -10.52
N TYR A 35 30.11 6.98 -9.54
CA TYR A 35 29.89 8.41 -9.80
C TYR A 35 30.84 8.97 -10.86
N GLY A 36 32.14 8.71 -10.75
CA GLY A 36 33.14 9.23 -11.70
C GLY A 36 32.97 8.71 -13.12
N LEU A 37 32.62 7.42 -13.29
CA LEU A 37 32.37 6.84 -14.60
C LEU A 37 31.11 7.45 -15.24
N VAL A 38 30.04 7.59 -14.46
CA VAL A 38 28.79 8.20 -14.93
C VAL A 38 28.98 9.67 -15.28
N GLU A 39 29.71 10.42 -14.45
CA GLU A 39 30.02 11.82 -14.70
C GLU A 39 30.82 12.01 -16.01
N ASN A 40 31.83 11.17 -16.23
CA ASN A 40 32.64 11.20 -17.44
C ASN A 40 31.80 10.88 -18.68
N ILE A 41 30.96 9.84 -18.63
CA ILE A 41 30.05 9.48 -19.72
C ILE A 41 29.14 10.68 -20.07
N LEU A 42 28.49 11.27 -19.06
CA LEU A 42 27.58 12.40 -19.28
C LEU A 42 28.32 13.60 -19.88
N LYS A 43 29.50 13.94 -19.37
CA LYS A 43 30.34 15.04 -19.91
C LYS A 43 30.79 14.78 -21.35
N THR A 44 31.24 13.57 -21.64
CA THR A 44 31.71 13.20 -22.99
C THR A 44 30.58 13.25 -24.00
N ILE A 45 29.42 12.70 -23.66
CA ILE A 45 28.24 12.73 -24.53
C ILE A 45 27.73 14.17 -24.70
N MET A 46 27.64 14.95 -23.62
CA MET A 46 27.19 16.34 -23.68
C MET A 46 28.11 17.21 -24.54
N ARG A 47 29.44 17.09 -24.38
CA ARG A 47 30.43 17.82 -25.20
C ARG A 47 30.36 17.43 -26.67
N THR A 48 30.17 16.13 -26.95
CA THR A 48 30.09 15.65 -28.34
C THR A 48 28.78 16.09 -28.99
N ARG A 49 27.67 16.16 -28.24
CA ARG A 49 26.37 16.68 -28.71
C ARG A 49 26.41 18.15 -29.13
N GLU A 50 27.29 18.97 -28.56
CA GLU A 50 27.43 20.38 -28.97
C GLU A 50 28.04 20.53 -30.37
N THR A 51 28.79 19.53 -30.84
CA THR A 51 29.59 19.63 -32.07
C THR A 51 29.16 18.65 -33.15
N ARG A 52 28.45 17.57 -32.80
CA ARG A 52 28.16 16.43 -33.69
C ARG A 52 26.74 15.89 -33.53
N SER A 53 26.27 15.18 -34.56
CA SER A 53 24.98 14.47 -34.52
C SER A 53 25.06 13.16 -33.72
N TRP A 54 23.90 12.61 -33.37
CA TRP A 54 23.80 11.36 -32.62
C TRP A 54 24.43 10.15 -33.33
N ASP A 55 24.28 10.05 -34.66
CA ASP A 55 24.94 9.02 -35.46
C ASP A 55 26.47 9.06 -35.34
N GLU A 56 27.04 10.26 -35.29
CA GLU A 56 28.49 10.44 -35.14
C GLU A 56 28.97 10.15 -33.71
N ILE A 57 28.14 10.47 -32.70
CA ILE A 57 28.40 10.09 -31.30
C ILE A 57 28.45 8.58 -31.18
N LYS A 58 27.47 7.86 -31.75
CA LYS A 58 27.43 6.41 -31.72
C LYS A 58 28.64 5.79 -32.40
N ARG A 59 29.02 6.30 -33.58
CA ARG A 59 30.25 5.85 -34.27
C ARG A 59 31.51 6.13 -33.48
N ASN A 60 31.63 7.29 -32.83
CA ASN A 60 32.80 7.57 -32.00
C ASN A 60 32.88 6.60 -30.82
N ILE A 61 31.76 6.36 -30.13
CA ILE A 61 31.70 5.40 -29.02
C ILE A 61 32.06 3.98 -29.51
N GLU A 62 31.59 3.55 -30.68
CA GLU A 62 31.94 2.24 -31.25
C GLU A 62 33.41 2.13 -31.67
N ASN A 63 34.07 3.25 -32.00
CA ASN A 63 35.49 3.27 -32.40
C ASN A 63 36.45 3.57 -31.22
N GLU A 64 35.92 3.97 -30.06
CA GLU A 64 36.71 4.39 -28.91
C GLU A 64 36.77 3.28 -27.87
N ASP A 65 37.94 2.67 -27.69
CA ASP A 65 38.18 1.55 -26.78
C ASP A 65 38.38 2.04 -25.33
N SER A 66 37.39 2.79 -24.82
CA SER A 66 37.40 3.33 -23.47
C SER A 66 36.51 2.52 -22.53
N PRO A 67 36.84 2.44 -21.22
CA PRO A 67 35.95 1.84 -20.21
C PRO A 67 34.54 2.44 -20.22
N GLU A 68 34.43 3.74 -20.54
CA GLU A 68 33.19 4.50 -20.63
C GLU A 68 32.35 4.08 -21.84
N ALA A 69 32.98 3.91 -23.01
CA ALA A 69 32.31 3.48 -24.24
C ALA A 69 31.77 2.06 -24.11
N ASN A 70 32.56 1.16 -23.52
CA ASN A 70 32.16 -0.23 -23.27
C ASN A 70 31.00 -0.37 -22.28
N ALA A 71 30.80 0.62 -21.39
CA ALA A 71 29.69 0.62 -20.46
C ALA A 71 28.36 1.03 -21.13
N ILE A 72 28.39 1.70 -22.28
CA ILE A 72 27.18 2.19 -22.98
C ILE A 72 26.60 1.06 -23.83
N LYS A 73 25.38 0.61 -23.51
CA LYS A 73 24.66 -0.42 -24.28
C LYS A 73 23.76 0.15 -25.36
N GLU A 74 23.05 1.22 -25.04
CA GLU A 74 22.03 1.78 -25.91
C GLU A 74 21.97 3.29 -25.76
N LEU A 75 21.68 3.96 -26.87
CA LEU A 75 21.48 5.40 -26.91
C LEU A 75 20.13 5.71 -27.55
N ARG A 76 19.24 6.34 -26.79
CA ARG A 76 17.90 6.74 -27.23
C ARG A 76 17.90 8.23 -27.55
N GLU A 77 18.13 8.52 -28.83
CA GLU A 77 18.33 9.87 -29.37
C GLU A 77 17.14 10.81 -29.14
N HIS A 78 15.91 10.30 -29.29
CA HIS A 78 14.68 11.09 -29.14
C HIS A 78 14.37 11.46 -27.69
N GLU A 79 14.74 10.60 -26.74
CA GLU A 79 14.49 10.81 -25.32
C GLU A 79 15.65 11.51 -24.62
N GLY A 80 16.84 11.54 -25.23
CA GLY A 80 18.06 11.99 -24.57
C GLY A 80 18.50 11.06 -23.44
N ILE A 81 18.24 9.75 -23.60
CA ILE A 81 18.53 8.74 -22.59
C ILE A 81 19.65 7.82 -23.07
N VAL A 82 20.64 7.59 -22.21
CA VAL A 82 21.72 6.63 -22.39
C VAL A 82 21.51 5.46 -21.43
N VAL A 83 21.56 4.25 -21.95
CA VAL A 83 21.54 3.03 -21.13
C VAL A 83 22.97 2.58 -20.89
N VAL A 84 23.37 2.62 -19.63
CA VAL A 84 24.72 2.24 -19.18
C VAL A 84 24.63 1.00 -18.32
N GLU A 85 25.51 0.03 -18.56
CA GLU A 85 25.69 -1.13 -17.69
C GLU A 85 26.58 -0.78 -16.50
N LEU A 86 25.98 -0.74 -15.31
CA LEU A 86 26.66 -0.49 -14.06
C LEU A 86 26.51 -1.72 -13.16
N GLY A 87 27.62 -2.40 -12.86
CA GLY A 87 27.61 -3.56 -11.96
C GLY A 87 26.67 -4.69 -12.42
N GLY A 88 26.59 -4.93 -13.73
CA GLY A 88 25.73 -5.96 -14.34
C GLY A 88 24.24 -5.61 -14.41
N LYS A 89 23.88 -4.33 -14.23
CA LYS A 89 22.51 -3.83 -14.39
C LYS A 89 22.46 -2.67 -15.35
N ASP A 90 21.41 -2.65 -16.17
CA ASP A 90 21.16 -1.58 -17.13
C ASP A 90 20.48 -0.41 -16.43
N VAL A 91 21.16 0.74 -16.43
CA VAL A 91 20.71 1.99 -15.82
C VAL A 91 20.47 3.02 -16.91
N GLU A 92 19.25 3.58 -16.93
CA GLU A 92 18.89 4.67 -17.82
C GLU A 92 19.33 5.99 -17.20
N LEU A 93 20.11 6.76 -17.95
CA LEU A 93 20.65 8.06 -17.57
C LEU A 93 20.21 9.12 -18.57
N ASP A 94 19.64 10.20 -18.07
CA ASP A 94 19.27 11.36 -18.86
C ASP A 94 20.50 12.27 -19.05
N ILE A 95 20.87 12.52 -20.30
CA ILE A 95 22.05 13.34 -20.64
C ILE A 95 21.85 14.83 -20.35
N THR A 96 20.62 15.27 -20.12
CA THR A 96 20.32 16.66 -19.79
C THR A 96 20.45 16.96 -18.30
N LYS A 97 20.64 15.91 -17.48
CA LYS A 97 20.67 15.98 -16.03
C LYS A 97 22.03 15.61 -15.48
N THR A 98 22.33 16.15 -14.30
CA THR A 98 23.52 15.77 -13.54
C THR A 98 23.44 14.34 -12.99
N VAL A 99 24.57 13.81 -12.52
CA VAL A 99 24.63 12.48 -11.88
C VAL A 99 23.68 12.41 -10.69
N ASP A 100 23.68 13.45 -9.84
CA ASP A 100 22.83 13.54 -8.67
C ASP A 100 21.34 13.61 -9.03
N GLU A 101 20.98 14.38 -10.05
CA GLU A 101 19.59 14.47 -10.51
C GLU A 101 19.09 13.14 -11.06
N ASN A 102 19.92 12.45 -11.86
CA ASN A 102 19.60 11.12 -12.36
C ASN A 102 19.37 10.11 -11.22
N ALA A 103 20.26 10.11 -10.22
CA ALA A 103 20.11 9.24 -9.06
C ALA A 103 18.89 9.62 -8.19
N ALA A 104 18.64 10.92 -8.00
CA ALA A 104 17.50 11.43 -7.26
C ALA A 104 16.16 11.02 -7.90
N GLU A 105 16.06 11.06 -9.23
CA GLU A 105 14.87 10.61 -9.93
C GLU A 105 14.60 9.12 -9.72
N LEU A 106 15.63 8.28 -9.74
CA LEU A 106 15.49 6.86 -9.45
C LEU A 106 15.07 6.63 -7.99
N TYR A 107 15.63 7.37 -7.03
CA TYR A 107 15.18 7.28 -5.63
C TYR A 107 13.72 7.70 -5.46
N GLU A 108 13.29 8.79 -6.10
CA GLU A 108 11.91 9.24 -6.04
C GLU A 108 10.96 8.26 -6.74
N LYS A 109 11.36 7.66 -7.87
CA LYS A 109 10.63 6.55 -8.51
C LYS A 109 10.49 5.37 -7.54
N ALA A 110 11.58 4.94 -6.90
CA ALA A 110 11.56 3.85 -5.92
C ALA A 110 10.65 4.15 -4.71
N LYS A 111 10.68 5.39 -4.20
CA LYS A 111 9.83 5.86 -3.10
C LYS A 111 8.36 5.91 -3.48
N LYS A 112 8.02 6.40 -4.68
CA LYS A 112 6.65 6.39 -5.21
C LYS A 112 6.12 4.95 -5.33
N MET A 113 6.94 4.03 -5.84
CA MET A 113 6.62 2.60 -5.94
C MET A 113 6.38 1.98 -4.56
N LYS A 114 7.26 2.27 -3.59
CA LYS A 114 7.09 1.85 -2.20
C LYS A 114 5.80 2.38 -1.57
N SER A 115 5.47 3.66 -1.78
CA SER A 115 4.23 4.25 -1.28
C SER A 115 2.98 3.60 -1.91
N LYS A 116 3.00 3.32 -3.23
CA LYS A 116 1.93 2.58 -3.90
C LYS A 116 1.75 1.19 -3.29
N ARG A 117 2.86 0.48 -3.03
CA ARG A 117 2.86 -0.83 -2.37
C ARG A 117 2.24 -0.77 -0.97
N GLU A 118 2.63 0.20 -0.15
CA GLU A 118 2.10 0.37 1.21
C GLU A 118 0.60 0.67 1.22
N LYS A 119 0.15 1.58 0.33
CA LYS A 119 -1.27 1.89 0.17
C LYS A 119 -2.07 0.65 -0.25
N ALA A 120 -1.57 -0.09 -1.24
CA ALA A 120 -2.20 -1.33 -1.70
C ALA A 120 -2.24 -2.40 -0.59
N LYS A 121 -1.16 -2.55 0.19
CA LYS A 121 -1.10 -3.47 1.32
C LYS A 121 -2.15 -3.14 2.38
N LYS A 122 -2.31 -1.87 2.75
CA LYS A 122 -3.35 -1.42 3.70
C LYS A 122 -4.77 -1.71 3.20
N ILE A 123 -5.02 -1.49 1.90
CA ILE A 123 -6.34 -1.78 1.29
C ILE A 123 -6.62 -3.28 1.32
N MET A 124 -5.62 -4.10 0.98
CA MET A 124 -5.72 -5.55 0.99
C MET A 124 -5.95 -6.09 2.41
N GLU A 125 -5.26 -5.56 3.40
CA GLU A 125 -5.42 -5.93 4.81
C GLU A 125 -6.85 -5.65 5.31
N LYS A 126 -7.37 -4.44 5.05
CA LYS A 126 -8.79 -4.11 5.33
C LYS A 126 -9.77 -5.01 4.60
N THR A 127 -9.42 -5.45 3.38
CA THR A 127 -10.26 -6.38 2.60
C THR A 127 -10.28 -7.77 3.22
N LYS A 128 -9.12 -8.26 3.68
CA LYS A 128 -8.99 -9.52 4.42
C LYS A 128 -9.79 -9.47 5.73
N GLU A 129 -9.67 -8.40 6.51
CA GLU A 129 -10.46 -8.23 7.75
C GLU A 129 -11.96 -8.30 7.50
N LYS A 130 -12.47 -7.60 6.47
CA LYS A 130 -13.88 -7.66 6.10
C LYS A 130 -14.36 -9.06 5.72
N ILE A 131 -13.51 -9.83 5.03
CA ILE A 131 -13.82 -11.22 4.68
C ILE A 131 -13.88 -12.07 5.94
N ILE A 132 -12.90 -11.97 6.84
CA ILE A 132 -12.86 -12.71 8.10
C ILE A 132 -14.08 -12.37 8.96
N VAL A 133 -14.44 -11.08 9.08
CA VAL A 133 -15.63 -10.65 9.83
C VAL A 133 -16.92 -11.19 9.22
N ALA A 134 -17.02 -11.24 7.89
CA ALA A 134 -18.17 -11.81 7.21
C ALA A 134 -18.26 -13.34 7.30
N GLU A 135 -17.11 -14.03 7.43
CA GLU A 135 -17.03 -15.49 7.58
C GLU A 135 -17.17 -15.95 9.05
N LYS A 136 -16.99 -15.06 10.03
CA LYS A 136 -17.28 -15.39 11.44
C LYS A 136 -18.76 -15.74 11.59
N PRO A 137 -19.10 -16.88 12.21
CA PRO A 137 -20.48 -17.21 12.48
C PRO A 137 -21.07 -16.13 13.38
N LEU A 138 -22.14 -15.49 12.90
CA LEU A 138 -22.95 -14.61 13.72
C LEU A 138 -23.49 -15.48 14.86
N ILE A 139 -22.90 -15.36 16.05
CA ILE A 139 -23.52 -15.86 17.27
C ILE A 139 -24.87 -15.12 17.32
N PRO A 140 -26.02 -15.82 17.17
CA PRO A 140 -27.29 -15.14 17.22
C PRO A 140 -27.36 -14.46 18.58
N LYS A 141 -27.46 -13.13 18.59
CA LYS A 141 -27.83 -12.40 19.80
C LYS A 141 -29.21 -12.91 20.16
N ILE A 142 -29.26 -13.87 21.08
CA ILE A 142 -30.51 -14.33 21.68
C ILE A 142 -31.16 -13.05 22.20
N PRO A 143 -32.31 -12.61 21.65
CA PRO A 143 -32.95 -11.43 22.16
C PRO A 143 -33.25 -11.73 23.63
N GLU A 144 -32.66 -10.95 24.55
CA GLU A 144 -33.06 -10.98 25.94
C GLU A 144 -34.58 -10.83 25.93
N LYS A 145 -35.30 -11.88 26.33
CA LYS A 145 -36.73 -11.81 26.52
C LYS A 145 -36.92 -10.68 27.53
N ARG A 146 -37.34 -9.50 27.05
CA ARG A 146 -37.93 -8.47 27.89
C ARG A 146 -39.21 -9.08 28.41
N THR A 147 -39.12 -9.83 29.49
CA THR A 147 -40.30 -10.23 30.24
C THR A 147 -41.01 -8.92 30.56
N ARG A 148 -42.24 -8.77 30.07
CA ARG A 148 -43.05 -7.61 30.43
C ARG A 148 -43.20 -7.70 31.95
N LYS A 149 -42.53 -6.80 32.69
CA LYS A 149 -42.66 -6.72 34.15
C LYS A 149 -44.15 -6.73 34.45
N LYS A 150 -44.60 -7.73 35.21
CA LYS A 150 -46.04 -7.86 35.48
C LYS A 150 -46.49 -6.63 36.26
N TRP A 151 -47.70 -6.16 36.01
CA TRP A 151 -48.18 -4.89 36.56
C TRP A 151 -48.16 -4.85 38.10
N TYR A 152 -48.18 -6.01 38.76
CA TYR A 152 -48.14 -6.16 40.22
C TYR A 152 -46.73 -6.11 40.81
N GLU A 153 -45.67 -6.24 39.99
CA GLU A 153 -44.27 -6.18 40.44
C GLU A 153 -43.85 -4.78 40.97
N LYS A 154 -44.67 -3.76 40.70
CA LYS A 154 -44.49 -2.42 41.28
C LYS A 154 -44.98 -2.32 42.74
N TYR A 155 -45.74 -3.29 43.22
CA TYR A 155 -46.34 -3.33 44.55
C TYR A 155 -45.72 -4.44 45.40
N ARG A 156 -46.06 -4.51 46.69
CA ARG A 156 -45.68 -5.66 47.52
C ARG A 156 -46.67 -6.79 47.23
N TYR A 157 -46.19 -7.91 46.71
CA TYR A 157 -47.05 -9.02 46.33
C TYR A 157 -46.50 -10.35 46.82
N PHE A 158 -47.40 -11.32 47.01
CA PHE A 158 -47.06 -12.71 47.26
C PHE A 158 -48.18 -13.62 46.76
N TRP A 159 -47.88 -14.91 46.60
CA TRP A 159 -48.87 -15.93 46.25
C TRP A 159 -49.23 -16.72 47.50
N THR A 160 -50.51 -16.95 47.73
CA THR A 160 -50.98 -17.86 48.79
C THR A 160 -50.83 -19.32 48.36
N SER A 161 -50.88 -20.25 49.32
CA SER A 161 -50.88 -21.69 49.03
C SER A 161 -52.04 -22.14 48.14
N ASP A 162 -53.16 -21.41 48.15
CA ASP A 162 -54.33 -21.63 47.29
C ASP A 162 -54.26 -20.89 45.93
N ASP A 163 -53.06 -20.51 45.48
CA ASP A 163 -52.78 -19.91 44.17
C ASP A 163 -53.43 -18.52 43.90
N PHE A 164 -53.80 -17.77 44.95
CA PHE A 164 -54.24 -16.38 44.83
C PHE A 164 -53.05 -15.41 44.88
N LEU A 165 -53.07 -14.41 43.98
CA LEU A 165 -52.14 -13.29 43.99
C LEU A 165 -52.64 -12.21 44.94
N VAL A 166 -51.92 -11.98 46.04
CA VAL A 166 -52.18 -10.90 46.97
C VAL A 166 -51.27 -9.73 46.65
N VAL A 167 -51.84 -8.52 46.54
CA VAL A 167 -51.10 -7.29 46.25
C VAL A 167 -51.45 -6.22 47.29
N ALA A 168 -50.43 -5.60 47.87
CA ALA A 168 -50.55 -4.53 48.85
C ALA A 168 -49.74 -3.30 48.41
N GLY A 169 -50.33 -2.12 48.55
CA GLY A 169 -49.61 -0.86 48.41
C GLY A 169 -48.63 -0.65 49.57
N LYS A 170 -47.55 0.08 49.31
CA LYS A 170 -46.54 0.39 50.34
C LYS A 170 -46.98 1.50 51.29
N ASP A 171 -47.87 2.38 50.83
CA ASP A 171 -48.40 3.55 51.55
C ASP A 171 -49.88 3.77 51.20
N ALA A 172 -50.58 4.61 51.97
CA ALA A 172 -52.00 4.92 51.77
C ALA A 172 -52.31 5.45 50.36
N GLU A 173 -51.42 6.29 49.81
CA GLU A 173 -51.53 6.82 48.45
C GLU A 173 -51.39 5.71 47.38
N THR A 174 -50.53 4.72 47.63
CA THR A 174 -50.34 3.58 46.74
C THR A 174 -51.54 2.62 46.77
N ASN A 175 -52.20 2.49 47.92
CA ASN A 175 -53.45 1.72 48.06
C ASN A 175 -54.59 2.37 47.28
N GLU A 176 -54.74 3.70 47.34
CA GLU A 176 -55.72 4.39 46.51
C GLU A 176 -55.49 4.18 45.01
N GLN A 177 -54.24 4.24 44.55
CA GLN A 177 -53.88 3.95 43.16
C GLN A 177 -54.17 2.50 42.74
N LEU A 178 -54.20 1.57 43.71
CA LEU A 178 -54.50 0.15 43.47
C LEU A 178 -56.02 -0.09 43.36
N ILE A 179 -56.81 0.66 44.13
CA ILE A 179 -58.28 0.59 44.16
C ILE A 179 -58.92 1.37 43.01
N LYS A 180 -58.34 2.51 42.61
CA LYS A 180 -58.87 3.39 41.55
C LYS A 180 -58.59 2.87 40.12
N ARG A 181 -58.09 1.65 39.98
CA ARG A 181 -57.59 1.11 38.71
C ARG A 181 -58.55 0.11 38.08
#